data_AF-A0A067EBN4-F1
#
_entry.id   AF-A0A067EBN4-F1
#
_cell.length_a   1.000
_cell.length_b   1.000
_cell.length_c   1.000
_cell.angle_alpha   90.00
_cell.angle_beta   90.00
_cell.angle_gamma   90.00
#
_symmetry.space_group_name_H-M   'P 1'
#
loop_
_entity.id
_entity.type
_entity.pdbx_description
1 polymer ?
#
loop_
_entity_poly.entity_id
_entity_poly.type
_entity_poly.pdbx_seq_one_letter_code
_entity_poly.pdbx_strand_id
1 'polypeptide(L)'
;SDSYQATGCYNLLCAGFIQTNSRIAIGAAISPISTYAGNQFDITILIWKDPKLGNWWMGFGENLLVGYWPAELFTHLADHATMVEWGGEVVNSRANGEHTSTQMGSGHFAEDGFGKASYFRNLEIVDSDNSLSSVRDISILAENTNCYNIKNSYNNEWGTHFYYGGPGRNPQCP
;
A
#
# COMPACT_ATOMS: atom_id res chain seq x y z
N SER A 1 17.15 3.61 -1.26
CA SER A 1 16.27 4.36 -0.34
C SER A 1 17.07 4.65 0.91
N ASP A 2 17.09 5.89 1.38
CA ASP A 2 17.74 6.30 2.63
C ASP A 2 16.77 6.37 3.81
N SER A 3 15.55 5.84 3.66
CA SER A 3 14.51 5.82 4.71
C SER A 3 14.05 7.22 5.15
N TYR A 4 13.66 8.06 4.17
CA TYR A 4 13.08 9.40 4.39
C TYR A 4 14.05 10.41 5.03
N GLN A 5 15.37 10.20 4.92
CA GLN A 5 16.34 11.02 5.62
C GLN A 5 16.66 12.32 4.87
N ALA A 6 17.04 12.22 3.60
CA ALA A 6 17.42 13.39 2.80
C ALA A 6 17.04 13.27 1.32
N THR A 7 16.95 12.04 0.82
CA THR A 7 16.75 11.72 -0.58
C THR A 7 15.56 10.78 -0.73
N GLY A 8 14.66 11.10 -1.65
CA GLY A 8 13.44 10.31 -1.80
C GLY A 8 12.49 10.93 -2.80
N CYS A 9 11.62 10.10 -3.33
CA CYS A 9 10.70 10.47 -4.38
C CYS A 9 9.38 9.75 -4.19
N TYR A 10 8.31 10.50 -3.92
CA TYR A 10 6.98 9.93 -3.66
C TYR A 10 6.16 9.73 -4.93
N ASN A 11 6.57 10.32 -6.05
CA ASN A 11 5.82 10.34 -7.30
C ASN A 11 6.77 10.47 -8.49
N LEU A 12 6.25 10.62 -9.71
CA LEU A 12 7.09 10.74 -10.91
C LEU A 12 7.70 12.13 -11.14
N LEU A 13 7.59 13.07 -10.19
CA LEU A 13 8.19 14.41 -10.32
C LEU A 13 9.71 14.41 -10.14
N CYS A 14 10.27 13.29 -9.66
CA CYS A 14 11.70 13.05 -9.55
C CYS A 14 12.06 11.72 -10.22
N ALA A 15 13.33 11.62 -10.63
CA ALA A 15 13.85 10.39 -11.22
C ALA A 15 13.89 9.27 -10.19
N GLY A 16 13.58 8.04 -10.62
CA GLY A 16 13.71 6.84 -9.80
C GLY A 16 12.95 5.65 -10.35
N PHE A 17 11.73 5.87 -10.84
CA PHE A 17 10.96 4.83 -11.50
C PHE A 17 11.08 4.96 -13.03
N ILE A 18 11.44 3.88 -13.70
CA ILE A 18 11.47 3.80 -15.16
C ILE A 18 10.18 3.12 -15.61
N GLN A 19 9.23 3.93 -16.07
CA GLN A 19 8.00 3.43 -16.67
C GLN A 19 8.30 2.86 -18.07
N THR A 20 7.88 1.63 -18.30
CA THR A 20 8.11 0.93 -19.58
C THR A 20 6.82 0.77 -20.39
N ASN A 21 5.68 0.94 -19.73
CA ASN A 21 4.36 0.71 -20.31
C ASN A 21 3.59 2.02 -20.45
N SER A 22 2.98 2.25 -21.61
CA SER A 22 2.18 3.45 -21.89
C SER A 22 0.67 3.26 -21.67
N ARG A 23 0.21 2.08 -21.27
CA ARG A 23 -1.21 1.79 -20.99
C ARG A 23 -1.63 2.19 -19.58
N ILE A 24 -0.70 2.17 -18.63
CA ILE A 24 -0.93 2.57 -17.24
C ILE A 24 -0.14 3.82 -16.97
N ALA A 25 -0.80 4.88 -16.53
CA ALA A 25 -0.14 6.08 -16.04
C ALA A 25 -0.01 5.99 -14.51
N ILE A 26 1.22 6.02 -14.00
CA ILE A 26 1.46 6.14 -12.55
C ILE A 26 0.91 7.49 -12.08
N GLY A 27 0.14 7.47 -11.00
CA GLY A 27 -0.58 8.64 -10.49
C GLY A 27 -1.95 8.87 -11.13
N ALA A 28 -2.37 8.04 -12.09
CA ALA A 28 -3.75 8.08 -12.59
C ALA A 28 -4.73 7.58 -11.51
N ALA A 29 -5.94 8.12 -11.55
CA ALA A 29 -7.03 7.65 -10.71
C ALA A 29 -7.45 6.23 -11.12
N ILE A 30 -7.72 5.40 -10.12
CA ILE A 30 -8.32 4.08 -10.33
C ILE A 30 -9.78 4.28 -10.74
N SER A 31 -10.23 3.52 -11.74
CA SER A 31 -11.63 3.50 -12.17
C SER A 31 -12.01 2.09 -12.63
N PRO A 32 -13.19 1.57 -12.24
CA PRO A 32 -14.15 2.17 -11.30
C PRO A 32 -13.64 2.18 -9.85
N ILE A 33 -14.27 2.98 -8.99
CA ILE A 33 -14.01 3.00 -7.54
C ILE A 33 -15.16 2.38 -6.76
N SER A 34 -14.85 1.83 -5.58
CA SER A 34 -15.84 1.26 -4.67
C SER A 34 -16.83 2.31 -4.15
N THR A 35 -18.03 1.86 -3.80
CA THR A 35 -19.09 2.70 -3.23
C THR A 35 -19.51 2.19 -1.86
N TYR A 36 -19.83 3.09 -0.94
CA TYR A 36 -20.24 2.71 0.42
C TYR A 36 -21.50 1.84 0.39
N ALA A 37 -21.42 0.67 1.00
CA ALA A 37 -22.44 -0.38 1.01
C ALA A 37 -22.92 -0.79 -0.40
N GLY A 38 -22.07 -0.65 -1.42
CA GLY A 38 -22.39 -0.94 -2.81
C GLY A 38 -21.33 -1.80 -3.49
N ASN A 39 -21.15 -1.58 -4.80
CA ASN A 39 -20.15 -2.31 -5.59
C ASN A 39 -18.74 -2.04 -5.06
N GLN A 40 -17.97 -3.11 -4.87
CA GLN A 40 -16.58 -3.07 -4.43
C GLN A 40 -15.67 -3.46 -5.59
N PHE A 41 -14.55 -2.75 -5.70
CA PHE A 41 -13.52 -2.97 -6.70
C PHE A 41 -12.16 -2.97 -6.01
N ASP A 42 -11.25 -3.78 -6.55
CA ASP A 42 -9.86 -3.85 -6.13
C ASP A 42 -8.94 -3.97 -7.35
N ILE A 43 -7.67 -3.69 -7.11
CA ILE A 43 -6.59 -3.83 -8.08
C ILE A 43 -5.52 -4.75 -7.50
N THR A 44 -4.83 -5.48 -8.37
CA THR A 44 -3.69 -6.31 -7.99
C THR A 44 -2.41 -5.57 -8.32
N ILE A 45 -1.53 -5.44 -7.33
CA ILE A 45 -0.18 -4.88 -7.49
C ILE A 45 0.82 -5.97 -7.10
N LEU A 46 1.83 -6.17 -7.94
CA LEU A 46 2.94 -7.06 -7.66
C LEU A 46 4.23 -6.26 -7.70
N ILE A 47 5.04 -6.37 -6.63
CA ILE A 47 6.39 -5.81 -6.59
C ILE A 47 7.35 -6.94 -6.27
N TRP A 48 8.40 -7.09 -7.09
CA TRP A 48 9.39 -8.14 -6.91
C TRP A 48 10.74 -7.72 -7.43
N LYS A 49 11.79 -8.36 -6.92
CA LYS A 49 13.15 -8.14 -7.39
C LYS A 49 13.49 -9.14 -8.48
N ASP A 50 13.95 -8.65 -9.63
CA ASP A 50 14.45 -9.49 -10.71
C ASP A 50 15.74 -10.21 -10.25
N PRO A 51 15.78 -11.55 -10.20
CA PRO A 51 16.95 -12.29 -9.75
C PRO A 51 18.15 -12.19 -10.70
N LYS A 52 17.94 -11.77 -11.96
CA LYS A 52 19.00 -11.66 -12.97
C LYS A 52 19.63 -10.27 -13.00
N LEU A 53 18.81 -9.22 -13.03
CA LEU A 53 19.27 -7.84 -13.18
C LEU A 53 19.26 -7.05 -11.86
N GLY A 54 18.57 -7.55 -10.83
CA GLY A 54 18.48 -6.89 -9.53
C GLY A 54 17.50 -5.71 -9.46
N ASN A 55 16.87 -5.34 -10.58
CA ASN A 55 15.85 -4.28 -10.62
C ASN A 55 14.59 -4.72 -9.87
N TRP A 56 13.95 -3.76 -9.20
CA TRP A 56 12.66 -3.97 -8.55
C TRP A 56 11.55 -3.64 -9.55
N TRP A 57 10.77 -4.63 -9.95
CA TRP A 57 9.69 -4.47 -10.93
C TRP A 57 8.35 -4.22 -10.24
N MET A 58 7.49 -3.47 -10.91
CA MET A 58 6.09 -3.27 -10.56
C MET A 58 5.18 -3.78 -11.67
N GLY A 59 4.27 -4.68 -11.30
CA GLY A 59 3.18 -5.18 -12.13
C GLY A 59 1.82 -4.66 -11.65
N PHE A 60 0.89 -4.58 -12.59
CA PHE A 60 -0.51 -4.21 -12.36
C PHE A 60 -1.44 -5.26 -12.99
N GLY A 61 -2.42 -5.73 -12.23
CA GLY A 61 -3.28 -6.84 -12.65
C GLY A 61 -2.48 -8.13 -12.84
N GLU A 62 -2.91 -8.99 -13.76
CA GLU A 62 -2.31 -10.32 -13.91
C GLU A 62 -0.95 -10.32 -14.63
N ASN A 63 -0.76 -9.48 -15.66
CA ASN A 63 0.38 -9.62 -16.57
C ASN A 63 0.91 -8.29 -17.14
N LEU A 64 0.53 -7.15 -16.55
CA LEU A 64 0.94 -5.85 -17.06
C LEU A 64 2.14 -5.31 -16.29
N LEU A 65 3.33 -5.47 -16.86
CA LEU A 65 4.52 -4.76 -16.38
C LEU A 65 4.30 -3.26 -16.55
N VAL A 66 4.42 -2.50 -15.48
CA VAL A 66 4.29 -1.04 -15.51
C VAL A 66 5.67 -0.40 -15.70
N GLY A 67 6.65 -0.90 -14.97
CA GLY A 67 8.01 -0.36 -14.95
C GLY A 67 8.82 -0.94 -13.80
N TYR A 68 9.99 -0.34 -13.56
CA TYR A 68 10.90 -0.81 -12.52
C TYR A 68 11.68 0.33 -11.87
N TRP A 69 12.15 0.09 -10.66
CA TRP A 69 13.19 0.86 -10.01
C TRP A 69 14.55 0.21 -10.27
N PRO A 70 15.53 0.94 -10.81
CA PRO A 70 16.90 0.44 -11.01
C PRO A 70 17.54 -0.05 -9.71
N ALA A 71 18.31 -1.13 -9.80
CA ALA A 71 18.99 -1.75 -8.65
C ALA A 71 19.87 -0.76 -7.89
N GLU A 72 20.50 0.19 -8.60
CA GLU A 72 21.45 1.16 -8.06
C GLU A 72 20.81 2.16 -7.08
N LEU A 73 19.48 2.26 -7.06
CA LEU A 73 18.76 3.09 -6.10
C LEU A 73 18.71 2.50 -4.69
N PHE A 74 19.04 1.21 -4.54
CA PHE A 74 18.85 0.49 -3.31
C PHE A 74 20.16 -0.01 -2.72
N THR A 75 20.36 0.30 -1.43
CA THR A 75 21.43 -0.23 -0.60
C THR A 75 20.89 -1.33 0.29
N HIS A 76 19.90 -1.02 1.14
CA HIS A 76 19.28 -1.98 2.07
C HIS A 76 18.38 -3.01 1.38
N LEU A 77 17.86 -2.68 0.20
CA LEU A 77 17.05 -3.59 -0.64
C LEU A 77 17.87 -4.13 -1.84
N ALA A 78 19.20 -4.01 -1.80
CA ALA A 78 20.07 -4.47 -2.88
C ALA A 78 20.09 -6.00 -3.00
N ASP A 79 20.01 -6.71 -1.88
CA ASP A 79 19.99 -8.16 -1.84
C ASP A 79 18.55 -8.70 -1.81
N HIS A 80 17.83 -8.43 -0.73
CA HIS A 80 16.42 -8.79 -0.55
C HIS A 80 15.73 -7.83 0.44
N ALA A 81 14.41 -7.89 0.52
CA ALA A 81 13.64 -7.21 1.56
C ALA A 81 13.58 -8.10 2.81
N THR A 82 13.89 -7.53 3.98
CA THR A 82 13.74 -8.21 5.28
C THR A 82 12.41 -7.90 5.97
N MET A 83 11.68 -6.91 5.46
CA MET A 83 10.37 -6.48 5.96
C MET A 83 9.51 -6.04 4.77
N VAL A 84 8.23 -6.43 4.79
CA VAL A 84 7.22 -6.00 3.82
C VAL A 84 6.06 -5.42 4.60
N GLU A 85 5.64 -4.22 4.20
CA GLU A 85 4.55 -3.49 4.84
C GLU A 85 3.44 -3.21 3.82
N TRP A 86 2.19 -3.31 4.27
CA TRP A 86 1.01 -2.89 3.53
C TRP A 86 0.24 -1.93 4.39
N GLY A 87 -0.26 -0.84 3.81
CA GLY A 87 -1.04 0.12 4.57
C GLY A 87 -1.11 1.47 3.89
N GLY A 88 -1.21 2.52 4.71
CA GLY A 88 -1.24 3.90 4.26
C GLY A 88 -0.61 4.81 5.30
N GLU A 89 -0.17 5.97 4.85
CA GLU A 89 0.44 7.00 5.67
C GLU A 89 -0.34 8.30 5.49
N VAL A 90 -0.52 9.05 6.58
CA VAL A 90 -1.17 10.36 6.53
C VAL A 90 -0.27 11.38 7.22
N VAL A 91 0.08 12.44 6.48
CA VAL A 91 0.79 13.58 7.04
C VAL A 91 -0.17 14.41 7.89
N ASN A 92 0.19 14.61 9.16
CA ASN A 92 -0.53 15.48 10.08
C ASN A 92 0.41 16.56 10.66
N SER A 93 0.45 17.73 10.03
CA SER A 93 1.28 18.86 10.48
C SER A 93 0.68 19.62 11.67
N ARG A 94 -0.57 19.34 12.06
CA ARG A 94 -1.34 20.10 13.06
C ARG A 94 -1.27 21.62 12.85
N ALA A 95 -1.38 22.10 11.61
CA ALA A 95 -1.19 23.52 11.27
C ALA A 95 -2.05 24.49 12.11
N ASN A 96 -3.23 24.06 12.57
CA ASN A 96 -4.15 24.84 13.41
C ASN A 96 -4.27 24.28 14.85
N GLY A 97 -3.32 23.46 15.30
CA GLY A 97 -3.39 22.74 16.59
C GLY A 97 -4.31 21.51 16.59
N GLU A 98 -4.98 21.24 15.48
CA GLU A 98 -5.98 20.17 15.31
C GLU A 98 -5.41 19.04 14.45
N HIS A 99 -5.95 17.83 14.61
CA HIS A 99 -5.62 16.73 13.71
C HIS A 99 -6.07 17.03 12.27
N THR A 100 -5.37 16.50 11.27
CA THR A 100 -5.80 16.60 9.87
C THR A 100 -7.16 15.94 9.65
N SER A 101 -7.99 16.54 8.80
CA SER A 101 -9.26 15.99 8.29
C SER A 101 -9.08 15.09 7.06
N THR A 102 -7.84 14.78 6.68
CA THR A 102 -7.56 13.81 5.61
C THR A 102 -8.12 12.45 5.98
N GLN A 103 -8.99 11.90 5.14
CA GLN A 103 -9.52 10.56 5.32
C GLN A 103 -8.51 9.52 4.83
N MET A 104 -8.34 8.44 5.58
CA MET A 104 -7.58 7.27 5.11
C MET A 104 -8.54 6.24 4.51
N GLY A 105 -8.21 5.74 3.31
CA GLY A 105 -9.07 4.79 2.60
C GLY A 105 -10.45 5.39 2.31
N SER A 106 -11.51 4.71 2.72
CA SER A 106 -12.90 5.19 2.61
C SER A 106 -13.29 6.23 3.66
N GLY A 107 -12.40 6.53 4.62
CA GLY A 107 -12.71 7.40 5.75
C GLY A 107 -13.46 6.72 6.90
N HIS A 108 -13.78 5.44 6.76
CA HIS A 108 -14.41 4.63 7.81
C HIS A 108 -13.38 3.79 8.56
N PHE A 109 -13.65 3.51 9.83
CA PHE A 109 -12.82 2.64 10.65
C PHE A 109 -12.93 1.17 10.20
N ALA A 110 -11.90 0.39 10.51
CA ALA A 110 -11.74 -1.00 10.11
C ALA A 110 -12.88 -1.92 10.55
N GLU A 111 -13.56 -1.60 11.65
CA GLU A 111 -14.69 -2.38 12.18
C GLU A 111 -15.92 -2.36 11.27
N ASP A 112 -16.06 -1.35 10.41
CA ASP A 112 -17.17 -1.27 9.45
C ASP A 112 -17.11 -2.41 8.41
N GLY A 113 -15.92 -2.98 8.17
CA GLY A 113 -15.74 -4.20 7.40
C GLY A 113 -16.08 -4.07 5.91
N PHE A 114 -16.36 -5.22 5.28
CA PHE A 114 -16.57 -5.31 3.83
C PHE A 114 -17.73 -4.43 3.35
N GLY A 115 -17.52 -3.76 2.21
CA GLY A 115 -18.49 -2.85 1.62
C GLY A 115 -18.39 -1.42 2.15
N LYS A 116 -17.64 -1.17 3.23
CA LYS A 116 -17.62 0.12 3.92
C LYS A 116 -16.21 0.61 4.24
N ALA A 117 -15.40 -0.22 4.88
CA ALA A 117 -14.00 0.06 5.14
C ALA A 117 -13.12 -0.31 3.94
N SER A 118 -12.00 0.39 3.76
CA SER A 118 -10.98 -0.02 2.78
C SER A 118 -10.25 -1.27 3.26
N TYR A 119 -9.74 -2.06 2.31
CA TYR A 119 -9.09 -3.33 2.61
C TYR A 119 -7.89 -3.58 1.71
N PHE A 120 -6.95 -4.37 2.22
CA PHE A 120 -6.03 -5.17 1.41
C PHE A 120 -6.36 -6.64 1.63
N ARG A 121 -6.37 -7.43 0.56
CA ARG A 121 -6.65 -8.88 0.59
C ARG A 121 -5.66 -9.65 -0.25
N ASN A 122 -5.62 -10.97 -0.08
CA ASN A 122 -4.66 -11.86 -0.75
C ASN A 122 -3.22 -11.36 -0.55
N LEU A 123 -2.83 -11.14 0.71
CA LEU A 123 -1.49 -10.67 1.01
C LEU A 123 -0.47 -11.80 0.78
N GLU A 124 0.47 -11.53 -0.12
CA GLU A 124 1.51 -12.48 -0.52
C GLU A 124 2.85 -11.76 -0.66
N ILE A 125 3.93 -12.51 -0.48
CA ILE A 125 5.31 -12.05 -0.73
C ILE A 125 5.93 -12.89 -1.84
N VAL A 126 6.90 -12.33 -2.56
CA VAL A 126 7.74 -13.10 -3.48
C VAL A 126 8.93 -13.66 -2.70
N ASP A 127 9.03 -14.98 -2.65
CA ASP A 127 10.09 -15.70 -1.94
C ASP A 127 11.36 -15.81 -2.80
N SER A 128 12.43 -16.32 -2.19
CA SER A 128 13.77 -16.50 -2.78
C SER A 128 13.80 -17.39 -4.04
N ASP A 129 12.84 -18.29 -4.21
CA ASP A 129 12.65 -19.10 -5.42
C ASP A 129 11.79 -18.38 -6.49
N ASN A 130 11.46 -17.12 -6.24
CA ASN A 130 10.64 -16.25 -7.08
C ASN A 130 9.19 -16.76 -7.25
N SER A 131 8.69 -17.51 -6.26
CA SER A 131 7.28 -17.91 -6.13
C SER A 131 6.52 -16.98 -5.19
N LEU A 132 5.18 -16.97 -5.32
CA LEU A 132 4.30 -16.26 -4.39
C LEU A 132 3.99 -17.12 -3.18
N SER A 133 4.22 -16.55 -1.99
CA SER A 133 3.98 -17.17 -0.70
C SER A 133 2.96 -16.35 0.09
N SER A 134 1.82 -16.93 0.41
CA SER A 134 0.80 -16.25 1.22
C SER A 134 1.28 -16.03 2.65
N VAL A 135 1.05 -14.83 3.18
CA VAL A 135 1.41 -14.49 4.57
C VAL A 135 0.40 -15.08 5.55
N ARG A 136 0.83 -15.45 6.76
CA ARG A 136 -0.05 -16.00 7.80
C ARG A 136 -0.10 -15.17 9.07
N ASP A 137 1.04 -14.65 9.50
CA ASP A 137 1.17 -13.91 10.76
C ASP A 137 1.63 -12.48 10.48
N ILE A 138 0.66 -11.57 10.25
CA ILE A 138 0.95 -10.15 10.08
C ILE A 138 0.78 -9.41 11.40
N SER A 139 1.72 -8.50 11.69
CA SER A 139 1.59 -7.53 12.77
C SER A 139 0.83 -6.30 12.26
N ILE A 140 0.01 -5.71 13.13
CA ILE A 140 -0.69 -4.45 12.84
C ILE A 140 -0.06 -3.30 13.61
N LEU A 141 -0.01 -2.12 13.00
CA LEU A 141 0.48 -0.89 13.60
C LEU A 141 -0.46 0.27 13.22
N ALA A 142 -0.89 1.04 14.21
CA ALA A 142 -1.58 2.31 14.03
C ALA A 142 -1.15 3.26 15.16
N GLU A 143 -0.66 4.45 14.80
CA GLU A 143 -0.11 5.41 15.78
C GLU A 143 -1.19 5.95 16.72
N ASN A 144 -2.39 6.23 16.19
CA ASN A 144 -3.54 6.65 16.99
C ASN A 144 -4.83 6.05 16.44
N THR A 145 -5.31 5.01 17.13
CA THR A 145 -6.48 4.23 16.73
C THR A 145 -7.80 5.01 16.75
N ASN A 146 -7.86 6.16 17.44
CA ASN A 146 -9.04 7.03 17.41
C ASN A 146 -9.09 7.89 16.14
N CYS A 147 -7.99 8.03 15.39
CA CYS A 147 -7.93 8.81 14.15
C CYS A 147 -8.04 7.90 12.93
N TYR A 148 -7.25 6.83 12.95
CA TYR A 148 -7.23 5.76 11.95
C TYR A 148 -6.92 4.45 12.64
N ASN A 149 -7.56 3.36 12.24
CA ASN A 149 -7.27 2.04 12.77
C ASN A 149 -7.18 0.98 11.68
N ILE A 150 -6.76 -0.21 12.11
CA ILE A 150 -6.51 -1.36 11.27
C ILE A 150 -6.97 -2.61 12.01
N LYS A 151 -7.54 -3.57 11.28
CA LYS A 151 -7.99 -4.85 11.81
C LYS A 151 -7.70 -5.96 10.82
N ASN A 152 -6.80 -6.87 11.17
CA ASN A 152 -6.50 -8.04 10.35
C ASN A 152 -7.52 -9.17 10.56
N SER A 153 -7.64 -10.01 9.54
CA SER A 153 -8.47 -11.20 9.55
C SER A 153 -7.97 -12.21 8.51
N TYR A 154 -8.55 -13.40 8.54
CA TYR A 154 -8.25 -14.48 7.62
C TYR A 154 -9.52 -15.23 7.26
N ASN A 155 -9.69 -15.54 5.97
CA ASN A 155 -10.65 -16.54 5.51
C ASN A 155 -10.15 -17.18 4.20
N ASN A 156 -10.78 -18.28 3.78
CA ASN A 156 -10.34 -19.04 2.60
C ASN A 156 -10.55 -18.31 1.27
N GLU A 157 -11.42 -17.30 1.22
CA GLU A 157 -11.75 -16.57 0.00
C GLU A 157 -10.78 -15.41 -0.24
N TRP A 158 -10.33 -14.75 0.83
CA TRP A 158 -9.51 -13.52 0.81
C TRP A 158 -8.09 -13.74 1.31
N GLY A 159 -7.78 -14.95 1.76
CA GLY A 159 -6.56 -15.25 2.49
C GLY A 159 -6.39 -14.34 3.72
N THR A 160 -5.14 -14.05 4.05
CA THR A 160 -4.80 -13.03 5.04
C THR A 160 -5.10 -11.66 4.45
N HIS A 161 -5.87 -10.87 5.18
CA HIS A 161 -6.35 -9.56 4.77
C HIS A 161 -6.49 -8.65 5.98
N PHE A 162 -6.67 -7.36 5.74
CA PHE A 162 -7.04 -6.41 6.78
C PHE A 162 -7.94 -5.32 6.25
N TYR A 163 -8.78 -4.80 7.14
CA TYR A 163 -9.50 -3.56 6.95
C TYR A 163 -8.72 -2.42 7.59
N TYR A 164 -8.78 -1.24 6.99
CA TYR A 164 -8.12 -0.05 7.51
C TYR A 164 -8.88 1.21 7.11
N GLY A 165 -8.65 2.28 7.85
CA GLY A 165 -9.13 3.61 7.50
C GLY A 165 -9.44 4.44 8.73
N GLY A 166 -10.14 5.55 8.49
CA GLY A 166 -10.62 6.45 9.52
C GLY A 166 -10.77 7.87 8.98
N PRO A 167 -11.57 8.70 9.66
CA PRO A 167 -11.88 10.04 9.19
C PRO A 167 -10.75 11.05 9.42
N GLY A 168 -9.70 10.65 10.15
CA GLY A 168 -8.75 11.58 10.72
C GLY A 168 -9.41 12.33 11.86
N ARG A 169 -9.56 13.65 11.72
CA ARG A 169 -10.14 14.50 12.75
C ARG A 169 -11.59 14.11 13.07
N ASN A 170 -11.86 13.85 14.34
CA ASN A 170 -13.20 13.55 14.86
C ASN A 170 -13.25 13.83 16.39
N PRO A 171 -14.41 13.73 17.08
CA PRO A 171 -14.49 14.03 18.52
C PRO A 171 -13.54 13.23 19.43
N GLN A 172 -13.11 12.03 19.02
CA GLN A 172 -12.14 11.19 19.74
C GLN A 172 -10.70 11.40 19.24
N CYS A 173 -10.51 12.15 18.15
CA CYS A 173 -9.23 12.57 17.58
C CYS A 173 -9.30 14.05 17.15
N PRO A 174 -9.18 15.00 18.11
CA PRO A 174 -9.31 16.43 17.82
C PRO A 174 -8.10 17.01 17.07
#